data_AF-A0A7W6CXA2-F1
#
_entry.id   AF-A0A7W6CXA2-F1
#
_cell.length_a   1.000
_cell.length_b   1.000
_cell.length_c   1.000
_cell.angle_alpha   90.00
_cell.angle_beta   90.00
_cell.angle_gamma   90.00
#
_symmetry.space_group_name_H-M   'P 1'
#
loop_
_entity.id
_entity.type
_entity.pdbx_description
1 polymer ?
#
loop_
_entity_poly.entity_id
_entity_poly.type
_entity_poly.pdbx_seq_one_letter_code
_entity_poly.pdbx_strand_id
1 'polypeptide(L)' 'MTMTREDVIGVIGPADDVLVAEIVATGATPEELAEAWAWLNADEALLNEGRPLPAPRVAALAELLRPEEDEEA' A
#
# COMPACT_ATOMS: atom_id res chain seq x y z
N MET A 1 -13.89 -8.06 -6.99
CA MET A 1 -12.92 -8.89 -7.73
C MET A 1 -11.77 -9.11 -6.76
N THR A 2 -11.39 -10.36 -6.47
CA THR A 2 -10.28 -10.62 -5.54
C THR A 2 -8.97 -10.35 -6.27
N MET A 3 -8.09 -9.59 -5.64
CA MET A 3 -6.80 -9.20 -6.19
C MET A 3 -5.87 -10.41 -6.37
N THR A 4 -5.13 -10.44 -7.46
CA THR A 4 -4.16 -11.51 -7.77
C THR A 4 -2.72 -11.05 -7.55
N ARG A 5 -1.77 -12.00 -7.54
CA ARG A 5 -0.33 -11.69 -7.44
C ARG A 5 0.14 -10.76 -8.56
N GLU A 6 -0.41 -10.92 -9.77
CA GLU A 6 -0.06 -10.08 -10.92
C GLU A 6 -0.54 -8.63 -10.70
N ASP A 7 -1.72 -8.45 -10.09
CA ASP A 7 -2.23 -7.14 -9.72
C ASP A 7 -1.34 -6.48 -8.65
N VAL A 8 -0.94 -7.24 -7.62
CA VAL A 8 -0.01 -6.73 -6.57
C VAL A 8 1.27 -6.20 -7.21
N ILE A 9 1.94 -7.05 -7.99
CA ILE A 9 3.24 -6.72 -8.58
C ILE A 9 3.12 -5.61 -9.62
N GLY A 10 1.99 -5.54 -10.33
CA GLY A 10 1.71 -4.45 -11.26
C GLY A 10 1.59 -3.08 -10.58
N VAL A 11 1.19 -3.04 -9.31
CA VAL A 11 1.00 -1.79 -8.56
C VAL A 11 2.27 -1.38 -7.80
N ILE A 12 2.81 -2.25 -6.95
CA ILE A 12 3.93 -1.91 -6.05
C ILE A 12 5.29 -2.31 -6.62
N GLY A 13 5.31 -3.06 -7.73
CA GLY A 13 6.53 -3.63 -8.29
C GLY A 13 6.88 -5.00 -7.69
N PRO A 14 8.11 -5.49 -7.91
CA PRO A 14 8.55 -6.78 -7.39
C PRO A 14 8.44 -6.83 -5.86
N ALA A 15 7.67 -7.79 -5.36
CA ALA A 15 7.44 -8.03 -3.94
C ALA A 15 7.61 -9.50 -3.61
N ASP A 16 7.97 -9.79 -2.36
CA ASP A 16 8.10 -11.16 -1.86
C ASP A 16 6.74 -11.85 -1.75
N ASP A 17 6.74 -13.19 -1.87
CA ASP A 17 5.51 -13.98 -1.82
C ASP A 17 4.75 -13.86 -0.49
N VAL A 18 5.47 -13.57 0.60
CA VAL A 18 4.88 -13.31 1.92
C VAL A 18 4.06 -12.01 1.88
N LEU A 19 4.66 -10.91 1.42
CA LEU A 19 3.99 -9.61 1.31
C LEU A 19 2.78 -9.70 0.38
N VAL A 20 2.93 -10.37 -0.77
CA VAL A 20 1.83 -10.64 -1.70
C VAL A 20 0.68 -11.37 -1.00
N ALA A 21 0.98 -12.42 -0.23
CA ALA A 21 -0.03 -13.20 0.47
C ALA A 21 -0.76 -12.37 1.54
N GLU A 22 -0.05 -11.52 2.27
CA GLU A 22 -0.65 -10.62 3.27
C GLU A 22 -1.57 -9.59 2.62
N ILE A 23 -1.13 -8.96 1.53
CA ILE A 23 -1.95 -8.01 0.77
C ILE A 23 -3.21 -8.68 0.24
N VAL A 24 -3.10 -9.89 -0.35
CA VAL A 24 -4.27 -10.63 -0.85
C VAL A 24 -5.20 -11.03 0.31
N ALA A 25 -4.65 -11.39 1.47
CA ALA A 25 -5.41 -11.75 2.66
C ALA A 25 -6.20 -10.56 3.25
N THR A 26 -5.79 -9.31 2.99
CA THR A 26 -6.58 -8.13 3.39
C THR A 26 -7.96 -8.06 2.71
N GLY A 27 -8.13 -8.77 1.59
CA GLY A 27 -9.36 -8.71 0.79
C GLY A 27 -9.56 -7.39 0.07
N ALA A 28 -8.50 -6.58 -0.06
CA ALA A 28 -8.53 -5.33 -0.80
C ALA A 28 -8.59 -5.55 -2.32
N THR A 29 -8.98 -4.49 -3.00
CA THR A 29 -9.00 -4.40 -4.46
C THR A 29 -7.71 -3.79 -5.00
N PRO A 30 -7.37 -4.02 -6.28
CA PRO A 30 -6.23 -3.37 -6.94
C PRO A 30 -6.28 -1.84 -6.86
N GLU A 31 -7.48 -1.27 -6.90
CA GLU A 31 -7.71 0.18 -6.79
C GLU A 31 -7.31 0.71 -5.41
N GLU A 32 -7.68 0.00 -4.34
CA GLU A 32 -7.29 0.35 -2.97
C GLU A 32 -5.77 0.20 -2.75
N LEU A 33 -5.15 -0.82 -3.35
CA LEU A 33 -3.69 -0.98 -3.30
C LEU A 33 -2.97 0.16 -4.04
N ALA A 34 -3.45 0.53 -5.22
CA ALA A 34 -2.87 1.62 -5.99
C ALA A 34 -3.00 2.96 -5.27
N GLU A 35 -4.12 3.20 -4.59
CA GLU A 35 -4.28 4.37 -3.74
C GLU A 35 -3.26 4.35 -2.59
N ALA A 36 -3.13 3.22 -1.87
CA ALA A 36 -2.18 3.08 -0.77
C ALA A 36 -0.73 3.31 -1.21
N TRP A 37 -0.35 2.74 -2.36
CA TRP A 37 0.96 2.93 -2.96
C TRP A 37 1.22 4.38 -3.37
N ALA A 38 0.21 5.05 -3.94
CA ALA A 38 0.30 6.46 -4.27
C ALA A 38 0.40 7.35 -3.02
N TRP A 39 -0.22 6.95 -1.89
CA TRP A 39 -0.06 7.63 -0.61
C TRP A 39 1.36 7.51 -0.04
N LEU A 40 1.96 6.31 -0.11
CA LEU A 40 3.33 6.08 0.33
C LEU A 40 4.37 6.80 -0.52
N ASN A 41 4.15 6.87 -1.83
CA ASN A 41 5.07 7.49 -2.78
C ASN A 41 4.76 8.97 -3.03
N ALA A 42 3.69 9.51 -2.44
CA ALA A 42 3.42 10.94 -2.52
C ALA A 42 4.46 11.68 -1.68
N ASP A 43 5.19 12.62 -2.31
CA ASP A 43 6.07 13.54 -1.60
C ASP A 43 5.35 14.21 -0.42
N GLU A 44 6.04 14.40 0.70
CA GLU A 44 5.49 15.04 1.92
C GLU A 44 4.83 16.41 1.64
N ALA A 45 5.28 17.12 0.60
CA ALA A 45 4.67 18.37 0.14
C ALA A 45 3.22 18.19 -0.36
N LEU A 46 2.90 17.06 -1.02
CA LEU A 46 1.55 16.71 -1.50
C LEU A 46 0.66 16.15 -0.39
N LEU A 47 1.23 15.51 0.63
CA LEU A 47 0.51 15.07 1.83
C LEU A 47 0.06 16.27 2.68
N ASN A 48 0.85 17.34 2.70
CA ASN A 48 0.60 18.53 3.53
C ASN A 48 -0.45 19.51 2.94
N GLU A 49 -0.86 19.35 1.67
CA GLU A 49 -1.90 20.18 1.03
C GLU A 49 -3.34 19.81 1.43
N GLY A 50 -3.52 18.97 2.46
CA GLY A 50 -4.84 18.68 3.02
C GLY A 50 -5.64 17.64 2.22
N ARG A 51 -4.97 16.61 1.67
CA ARG A 51 -5.69 15.45 1.12
C ARG A 51 -6.58 14.84 2.22
N PRO A 52 -7.84 14.49 1.91
CA PRO A 52 -8.69 13.77 2.85
C PRO A 52 -8.02 12.45 3.25
N LEU A 53 -8.09 12.11 4.53
CA LEU A 53 -7.51 10.87 5.07
C LEU A 53 -7.98 9.66 4.23
N PRO A 54 -7.09 8.73 3.88
CA PRO A 54 -7.45 7.54 3.13
C PRO A 54 -8.51 6.72 3.87
N ALA A 55 -9.26 5.93 3.12
CA ALA A 55 -10.16 4.94 3.72
C ALA A 55 -9.36 4.03 4.68
N PRO A 56 -9.98 3.52 5.78
CA PRO A 56 -9.26 2.73 6.79
C PRO A 56 -8.56 1.50 6.21
N ARG A 57 -9.05 0.96 5.09
CA ARG A 57 -8.41 -0.15 4.38
C ARG A 57 -7.17 0.28 3.59
N VAL A 58 -7.23 1.42 2.91
CA VAL A 58 -6.08 2.02 2.20
C VAL A 58 -4.98 2.39 3.20
N ALA A 59 -5.34 2.94 4.36
CA ALA A 59 -4.40 3.24 5.44
C ALA A 59 -3.70 1.96 5.95
N ALA A 60 -4.43 0.87 6.17
CA ALA A 60 -3.85 -0.40 6.60
C ALA A 60 -2.88 -1.00 5.57
N LEU A 61 -3.19 -0.87 4.27
CA LEU A 61 -2.28 -1.28 3.20
C LEU A 61 -1.03 -0.41 3.14
N ALA A 62 -1.17 0.90 3.30
CA ALA A 62 -0.03 1.81 3.31
C ALA A 62 0.92 1.48 4.47
N GLU A 63 0.39 1.19 5.66
CA GLU A 63 1.21 0.76 6.80
C GLU A 63 1.90 -0.59 6.55
N LEU A 64 1.23 -1.55 5.90
CA LEU A 64 1.82 -2.84 5.54
C LEU A 64 2.96 -2.70 4.50
N LEU A 65 2.81 -1.77 3.57
CA LEU A 65 3.75 -1.50 2.48
C LEU A 65 4.87 -0.54 2.89
N ARG A 66 4.73 0.12 4.04
CA ARG A 66 5.76 1.01 4.57
C ARG A 66 7.00 0.15 4.79
N PRO A 67 8.16 0.51 4.22
CA PRO A 67 9.39 -0.18 4.59
C PRO A 67 9.50 -0.10 6.10
N GLU A 68 9.83 -1.22 6.76
CA GLU A 68 10.25 -1.18 8.16
C GLU A 68 11.46 -0.24 8.19
N GLU A 69 11.22 1.04 8.45
CA GLU A 69 12.29 1.98 8.78
C GLU A 69 12.90 1.38 10.02
N ASP A 70 14.07 0.75 9.86
CA ASP A 70 14.87 0.21 10.95
C ASP A 70 14.79 1.21 12.10
N GLU A 71 14.15 0.79 13.19
CA GLU A 71 14.06 1.53 14.43
C GLU A 71 15.50 1.60 14.96
N GLU A 72 16.28 2.58 14.46
CA GLU A 72 17.64 2.84 14.92
C GLU A 72 17.54 3.35 16.37
N ALA A 73 17.74 2.42 17.30
CA ALA A 73 17.74 2.58 18.76
C ALA A 73 18.78 3.59 19.29
#